data_AF-A0A265N975-F1
#
_entry.id   AF-A0A265N975-F1
#
_cell.length_a   1.000
_cell.length_b   1.000
_cell.length_c   1.000
_cell.angle_alpha   90.00
_cell.angle_beta   90.00
_cell.angle_gamma   90.00
#
_symmetry.space_group_name_H-M   'P 1'
#
loop_
_entity.id
_entity.type
_entity.pdbx_description
1 polymer ?
#
loop_
_entity_poly.entity_id
_entity_poly.type
_entity_poly.pdbx_seq_one_letter_code
_entity_poly.pdbx_strand_id
1 'polypeptide(L)' 'MTLLMPFLYFPEDKSEYIPSFIVLGIFMILAVFATIWFFKKSKKDEREFNNKYNIKETDSTSGQNK' A
#
# COMPACT_ATOMS: atom_id res chain seq x y z
N MET A 1 1.27 14.83 39.98
CA MET A 1 0.46 15.07 38.77
C MET A 1 1.40 15.54 37.67
N THR A 2 1.83 14.64 36.78
CA THR A 2 2.76 14.94 35.69
C THR A 2 1.96 15.19 34.41
N LEU A 3 2.02 16.42 33.90
CA LEU A 3 1.52 16.75 32.57
C LEU A 3 2.46 16.11 31.54
N LEU A 4 2.02 14.98 30.96
CA LEU A 4 2.63 14.40 29.78
C LEU A 4 2.21 15.22 28.56
N MET A 5 2.99 16.26 28.22
CA MET A 5 2.90 16.90 26.91
C MET A 5 4.27 17.19 26.29
N PRO A 6 5.16 16.19 26.08
CA PRO A 6 6.42 16.42 25.38
C PRO A 6 6.29 16.23 23.86
N PHE A 7 5.27 16.82 23.22
CA PHE A 7 5.06 16.51 21.78
C PHE A 7 4.55 17.64 20.89
N LEU A 8 4.41 18.86 21.41
CA LEU A 8 4.25 20.01 20.53
C LEU A 8 5.21 21.15 20.89
N TYR A 9 6.49 20.79 21.07
CA TYR A 9 7.55 21.78 20.98
C TYR A 9 7.79 22.07 19.51
N PHE A 10 7.36 23.25 19.09
CA PHE A 10 7.65 23.77 17.77
C PHE A 10 8.95 24.55 17.86
N PRO A 11 10.05 24.06 17.27
CA PRO A 11 11.26 24.86 17.23
C PRO A 11 11.00 26.19 16.52
N GLU A 12 11.55 27.26 17.10
CA GLU A 12 11.47 28.60 16.52
C GLU A 12 12.20 28.66 15.18
N ASP A 13 13.32 27.93 15.06
CA ASP A 13 14.06 27.79 13.82
C ASP A 13 13.43 26.70 12.94
N LYS A 14 13.11 27.07 11.68
CA LYS A 14 12.50 26.16 10.71
C LYS A 14 13.46 25.06 10.24
N SER A 15 14.76 25.23 10.44
CA SER A 15 15.75 24.23 10.07
C SER A 15 15.64 22.93 10.88
N GLU A 16 15.16 23.00 12.13
CA GLU A 16 14.97 21.82 12.98
C GLU A 16 13.81 20.90 12.51
N TYR A 17 12.95 21.34 11.60
CA TYR A 17 11.92 20.48 10.97
C TYR A 17 12.43 19.70 9.76
N ILE A 18 13.58 20.08 9.19
CA ILE A 18 14.16 19.44 7.99
C ILE A 18 14.32 17.92 8.19
N PRO A 19 14.84 17.42 9.34
CA PRO A 19 14.94 15.99 9.59
C PRO A 19 13.60 15.26 9.49
N SER A 20 12.52 15.86 10.00
CA SER A 20 11.17 15.28 9.98
C SER A 20 10.63 15.13 8.56
N PHE A 21 10.86 16.13 7.70
CA PHE A 21 10.43 16.05 6.29
C PHE A 21 11.24 15.02 5.50
N ILE A 22 12.52 14.84 5.80
CA ILE A 22 13.35 13.80 5.19
C ILE A 22 12.82 12.41 5.56
N VAL A 23 12.56 12.18 6.85
CA VAL A 23 12.00 10.89 7.32
C VAL A 23 10.63 10.63 6.69
N LEU A 24 9.76 11.64 6.65
CA LEU A 24 8.44 11.54 6.02
C LEU A 24 8.57 11.20 4.52
N GLY A 25 9.47 11.89 3.81
CA GLY A 25 9.74 11.65 2.39
C GLY A 25 10.20 10.22 2.13
N ILE A 26 11.16 9.71 2.91
CA ILE A 26 11.65 8.33 2.80
C ILE A 26 10.50 7.34 3.05
N PHE A 27 9.71 7.56 4.10
CA PHE A 27 8.57 6.68 4.41
C PHE A 27 7.54 6.63 3.29
N MET A 28 7.21 7.78 2.70
CA MET A 28 6.28 7.86 1.57
C MET A 28 6.82 7.11 0.35
N ILE A 29 8.10 7.30 0.01
CA ILE A 29 8.74 6.61 -1.11
C ILE A 29 8.71 5.10 -0.88
N LEU A 30 9.05 4.64 0.31
CA LEU A 30 9.02 3.21 0.68
C LEU A 30 7.61 2.64 0.63
N ALA A 31 6.59 3.36 1.11
CA ALA A 31 5.21 2.92 1.08
C ALA A 31 4.68 2.76 -0.34
N VAL A 32 4.97 3.72 -1.23
CA VAL A 32 4.62 3.64 -2.65
C VAL A 32 5.33 2.45 -3.30
N PHE A 33 6.62 2.29 -3.04
CA PHE A 33 7.41 1.19 -3.60
C PHE A 33 6.91 -0.18 -3.15
N ALA A 34 6.65 -0.34 -1.84
CA ALA A 34 6.10 -1.56 -1.26
C ALA A 34 4.74 -1.90 -1.86
N THR A 35 3.86 -0.90 -2.00
CA THR A 35 2.52 -1.07 -2.59
C THR A 35 2.62 -1.56 -4.04
N ILE A 36 3.45 -0.91 -4.86
CA ILE A 36 3.66 -1.32 -6.27
C ILE A 36 4.24 -2.73 -6.35
N TRP A 37 5.22 -3.06 -5.50
CA TRP A 37 5.80 -4.40 -5.45
C TRP A 37 4.72 -5.45 -5.16
N PHE A 38 3.90 -5.21 -4.13
CA PHE A 38 2.85 -6.12 -3.72
C PHE A 38 1.82 -6.34 -4.84
N PHE A 39 1.37 -5.27 -5.50
CA PHE A 39 0.46 -5.39 -6.65
C PHE A 39 1.05 -6.18 -7.82
N LYS A 40 2.32 -5.96 -8.16
CA LYS A 40 2.99 -6.71 -9.24
C LYS A 40 3.07 -8.20 -8.93
N LYS A 41 3.34 -8.55 -7.66
CA LYS A 41 3.38 -9.93 -7.21
C LYS A 41 1.99 -10.57 -7.28
N SER A 42 0.97 -9.88 -6.75
CA SER A 42 -0.42 -10.34 -6.79
C SER A 42 -0.93 -10.59 -8.22
N LYS A 43 -0.67 -9.68 -9.17
CA LYS A 43 -1.09 -9.86 -10.57
C LYS A 43 -0.40 -11.04 -11.27
N LYS A 44 0.80 -11.43 -10.83
CA LYS A 44 1.48 -12.62 -11.37
C LYS A 44 0.78 -13.89 -10.89
N ASP A 45 0.45 -13.93 -9.60
CA ASP A 45 -0.20 -15.07 -8.97
C ASP A 45 -1.65 -15.23 -9.49
N GLU A 46 -2.35 -14.12 -9.76
CA GLU A 46 -3.71 -14.13 -10.35
C GLU A 46 -3.73 -14.63 -11.81
N ARG A 47 -2.70 -14.31 -12.60
CA ARG A 47 -2.55 -14.87 -13.97
C ARG A 47 -2.26 -16.37 -13.92
N GLU A 48 -1.41 -16.79 -12.99
CA GLU A 48 -1.09 -18.21 -12.82
C GLU A 48 -2.32 -19.00 -12.34
N PHE A 49 -3.10 -18.44 -11.42
CA PHE A 49 -4.37 -19.02 -10.96
C PHE A 49 -5.38 -19.14 -12.10
N ASN A 50 -5.60 -18.07 -12.88
CA ASN A 50 -6.52 -18.10 -14.02
C ASN A 50 -6.13 -19.12 -15.09
N ASN A 51 -4.83 -19.22 -15.42
CA ASN A 51 -4.34 -20.23 -16.36
C ASN A 51 -4.49 -21.65 -15.81
N LYS A 52 -4.32 -21.83 -14.50
CA LYS A 52 -4.42 -23.15 -13.86
C LYS A 52 -5.86 -23.64 -13.72
N TYR A 53 -6.82 -22.72 -13.56
CA TYR A 53 -8.22 -23.05 -13.30
C TYR A 53 -9.20 -22.73 -14.46
N ASN A 54 -8.74 -22.25 -15.63
CA ASN A 54 -9.53 -22.03 -16.85
C ASN A 54 -10.95 -21.44 -16.61
N ILE A 55 -11.09 -20.48 -15.69
CA ILE A 55 -12.40 -19.94 -15.26
C ILE A 55 -13.12 -19.17 -16.39
N LYS A 56 -12.50 -18.98 -17.56
CA LYS A 56 -13.13 -18.30 -18.70
C LYS A 56 -14.21 -19.13 -19.42
N GLU A 57 -14.30 -20.45 -19.22
CA GLU A 57 -15.24 -21.28 -19.99
C GLU A 57 -16.52 -21.70 -19.24
N THR A 58 -16.59 -21.56 -17.90
CA THR A 58 -17.68 -22.20 -17.12
C THR A 58 -18.81 -21.28 -16.69
N ASP A 59 -18.66 -19.96 -16.80
CA ASP A 59 -19.70 -19.00 -16.35
C ASP A 59 -20.69 -18.59 -17.46
N SER A 60 -20.41 -18.92 -18.72
CA SER A 60 -21.28 -18.56 -19.87
C SER A 60 -22.40 -19.56 -20.16
N THR A 61 -22.38 -20.75 -19.55
CA THR A 61 -23.21 -21.90 -19.97
C THR A 61 -24.20 -22.38 -18.90
N SER A 62 -24.29 -21.71 -17.74
CA SER A 62 -25.21 -22.13 -16.65
C SER A 62 -26.44 -21.21 -16.47
N GLY A 63 -26.54 -20.12 -17.22
CA GLY A 63 -27.64 -19.13 -17.09
C GLY A 63 -28.72 -19.15 -18.18
N GLN A 64 -28.57 -19.94 -19.25
CA GLN A 64 -29.60 -20.12 -20.28
C GLN A 64 -30.07 -21.57 -20.32
N ASN A 65 -30.87 -21.99 -19.35
CA ASN A 65 -31.80 -23.13 -19.45
C ASN A 65 -32.58 -23.24 -18.12
N LYS A 66 -33.57 -22.37 -17.94
CA LYS A 66 -34.75 -22.71 -17.13
C LYS A 66 -35.95 -21.85 -17.48
#